data_AF-A0A8S3X6U9-F1
#
_entry.id   AF-A0A8S3X6U9-F1
#
_cell.length_a   1.000
_cell.length_b   1.000
_cell.length_c   1.000
_cell.angle_alpha   90.00
_cell.angle_beta   90.00
_cell.angle_gamma   90.00
#
_symmetry.space_group_name_H-M   'P 1'
#
loop_
_entity.id
_entity.type
_entity.pdbx_description
1 polymer ?
#
loop_
_entity_poly.entity_id
_entity_poly.type
_entity_poly.pdbx_seq_one_letter_code
_entity_poly.pdbx_strand_id
1 'polypeptide(L)'
;MNDKLVETVHTVGAKFCKTRRRRTQKLSDHTLNLLAVRREMRLQSSTDLTAYRQLNRQISNCMRRDLRNFNTARIKEGIEWNQGSKVFARDLSARKSQLLKLKTECGSIVSGTHEILSEIERFYGQLHTSSLEPHASVSNDPEASLIRHYSDDIPDVSLS
;
A
#
# COMPACT_ATOMS: atom_id res chain seq x y z
N MET A 1 -28.63 30.60 -20.26
CA MET A 1 -27.30 31.18 -19.95
C MET A 1 -26.38 30.24 -19.18
N ASN A 2 -26.89 29.22 -18.46
CA ASN A 2 -26.05 28.35 -17.63
C ASN A 2 -25.29 27.25 -18.40
N ASP A 3 -25.77 26.82 -19.57
CA ASP A 3 -25.11 25.73 -20.32
C ASP A 3 -23.70 26.08 -20.77
N LYS A 4 -23.48 27.31 -21.27
CA LYS A 4 -22.15 27.76 -21.67
C LYS A 4 -21.18 27.82 -20.50
N LEU A 5 -21.65 28.19 -19.30
CA LEU A 5 -20.84 28.20 -18.09
C LEU A 5 -20.46 26.78 -17.68
N VAL A 6 -21.44 25.87 -17.65
CA VAL A 6 -21.24 24.45 -17.30
C VAL A 6 -20.28 23.79 -18.28
N GLU A 7 -20.44 24.03 -19.57
CA GLU A 7 -19.55 23.51 -20.62
C GLU A 7 -18.12 24.04 -20.46
N THR A 8 -17.95 25.33 -20.17
CA THR A 8 -16.65 25.96 -19.94
C THR A 8 -15.97 25.40 -18.68
N VAL A 9 -16.72 25.22 -17.60
CA VAL A 9 -16.22 24.62 -16.35
C VAL A 9 -15.81 23.16 -16.57
N HIS A 10 -16.56 22.39 -17.36
CA HIS A 10 -16.17 21.01 -17.71
C HIS A 10 -14.94 20.96 -18.62
N THR A 11 -14.82 21.84 -19.62
CA THR A 11 -13.65 21.86 -20.52
C THR A 11 -12.38 22.30 -19.80
N VAL A 12 -12.46 23.38 -19.01
CA VAL A 12 -11.33 23.86 -18.19
C VAL A 12 -11.02 22.83 -17.11
N GLY A 13 -12.05 22.33 -16.43
CA GLY A 13 -11.94 21.27 -15.43
C GLY A 13 -11.26 20.02 -15.98
N ALA A 14 -11.59 19.55 -17.19
CA ALA A 14 -10.93 18.40 -17.80
C ALA A 14 -9.45 18.65 -18.17
N LYS A 15 -9.08 19.90 -18.49
CA LYS A 15 -7.69 20.27 -18.79
C LYS A 15 -6.80 20.27 -17.53
N PHE A 16 -7.33 20.70 -16.38
CA PHE A 16 -6.55 20.86 -15.15
C PHE A 16 -6.76 19.73 -14.13
N CYS A 17 -7.95 19.14 -14.09
CA CYS A 17 -8.26 18.00 -13.24
C CYS A 17 -7.94 16.72 -14.00
N LYS A 18 -6.90 16.01 -13.55
CA LYS A 18 -6.59 14.66 -14.05
C LYS A 18 -7.85 13.80 -14.02
N THR A 19 -8.17 13.14 -15.13
CA THR A 19 -9.25 12.15 -15.20
C THR A 19 -9.12 11.21 -14.00
N ARG A 20 -10.12 11.21 -13.12
CA ARG A 20 -10.14 10.32 -11.96
C ARG A 20 -9.92 8.90 -12.48
N ARG A 21 -8.81 8.28 -12.09
CA ARG A 21 -8.48 6.90 -12.50
C ARG A 21 -9.73 6.06 -12.25
N ARG A 22 -10.27 5.43 -13.30
CA ARG A 22 -11.41 4.52 -13.14
C ARG A 22 -11.01 3.49 -12.10
N ARG A 23 -11.76 3.42 -11.00
CA ARG A 23 -11.51 2.43 -9.96
C ARG A 23 -11.73 1.07 -10.60
N THR A 24 -10.70 0.24 -10.61
CA THR A 24 -10.81 -1.15 -11.06
C THR A 24 -11.83 -1.85 -10.18
N GLN A 25 -12.89 -2.36 -10.79
CA GLN A 25 -13.94 -3.10 -10.11
C GLN A 25 -13.35 -4.44 -9.62
N LYS A 26 -13.36 -4.65 -8.29
CA LYS A 26 -12.77 -5.85 -7.67
C LYS A 26 -13.75 -7.02 -7.54
N LEU A 27 -15.05 -6.73 -7.62
CA LEU A 27 -16.12 -7.70 -7.44
C LEU A 27 -16.69 -8.07 -8.81
N SER A 28 -17.00 -9.34 -8.99
CA SER A 28 -17.71 -9.80 -10.17
C SER A 28 -19.13 -9.24 -10.21
N ASP A 29 -19.70 -9.17 -11.41
CA ASP A 29 -21.09 -8.73 -11.60
C ASP A 29 -22.07 -9.65 -10.87
N HIS A 30 -21.75 -10.94 -10.75
CA HIS A 30 -22.51 -11.88 -9.93
C HIS A 30 -22.60 -11.43 -8.47
N THR A 31 -21.47 -11.09 -7.85
CA THR A 31 -21.44 -10.62 -6.44
C THR A 31 -22.17 -9.27 -6.29
N LEU A 32 -22.08 -8.39 -7.29
CA LEU A 32 -22.82 -7.13 -7.30
C LEU A 32 -24.33 -7.35 -7.40
N ASN A 33 -24.78 -8.30 -8.21
CA ASN A 33 -26.19 -8.66 -8.31
C ASN A 33 -26.71 -9.22 -6.97
N LEU A 34 -25.94 -10.08 -6.29
CA LEU A 34 -26.33 -10.55 -4.95
C LEU A 34 -26.43 -9.41 -3.93
N LEU A 35 -25.54 -8.41 -4.01
CA LEU A 35 -25.61 -7.20 -3.19
C LEU A 35 -26.84 -6.34 -3.51
N ALA A 36 -27.26 -6.26 -4.77
CA ALA A 36 -28.49 -5.58 -5.19
C ALA A 36 -29.72 -6.31 -4.63
N VAL A 37 -29.80 -7.63 -4.81
CA VAL A 37 -30.87 -8.48 -4.24
C VAL A 37 -30.95 -8.30 -2.72
N ARG A 38 -29.81 -8.24 -2.02
CA ARG A 38 -29.80 -7.99 -0.58
C ARG A 38 -30.37 -6.63 -0.21
N ARG A 39 -30.15 -5.59 -1.02
CA ARG A 39 -30.68 -4.23 -0.77
C ARG A 39 -32.19 -4.15 -0.95
N GLU A 40 -32.73 -4.94 -1.86
CA GLU A 40 -34.17 -4.97 -2.18
C GLU A 40 -34.97 -5.84 -1.20
N MET A 41 -34.31 -6.74 -0.48
CA MET A 41 -34.96 -7.66 0.45
C MET A 41 -35.55 -6.92 1.67
N ARG A 42 -36.86 -7.10 1.90
CA ARG A 42 -37.58 -6.61 3.08
C ARG A 42 -37.73 -7.74 4.09
N LEU A 43 -37.34 -7.48 5.34
CA LEU A 43 -37.36 -8.48 6.41
C LEU A 43 -38.65 -8.34 7.22
N GLN A 44 -39.70 -9.06 6.81
CA GLN A 44 -41.01 -9.00 7.47
C GLN A 44 -41.34 -10.29 8.22
N SER A 45 -40.87 -11.44 7.73
CA SER A 45 -41.13 -12.76 8.31
C SER A 45 -39.86 -13.43 8.86
N SER A 46 -40.03 -14.46 9.71
CA SER A 46 -38.92 -15.27 10.20
C SER A 46 -38.21 -16.05 9.08
N THR A 47 -38.93 -16.40 8.01
CA THR A 47 -38.38 -17.01 6.80
C THR A 47 -37.55 -16.04 5.98
N ASP A 48 -37.90 -14.75 5.95
CA ASP A 48 -37.08 -13.73 5.28
C ASP A 48 -35.75 -13.55 6.00
N LEU A 49 -35.74 -13.66 7.34
CA LEU A 49 -34.52 -13.59 8.14
C LEU A 49 -33.56 -14.76 7.85
N THR A 50 -34.08 -15.98 7.66
CA THR A 50 -33.23 -17.13 7.33
C THR A 50 -32.66 -17.02 5.92
N ALA A 51 -33.48 -16.62 4.94
CA ALA A 51 -33.03 -16.35 3.58
C ALA A 51 -31.98 -15.23 3.52
N TYR A 52 -32.16 -14.15 4.29
CA TYR A 52 -31.20 -13.05 4.38
C TYR A 52 -29.85 -13.48 4.97
N ARG A 53 -29.86 -14.36 5.99
CA ARG A 53 -28.63 -14.93 6.55
C ARG A 53 -27.90 -15.81 5.53
N GLN A 54 -28.62 -16.64 4.80
CA GLN A 54 -28.05 -17.48 3.73
C GLN A 54 -27.44 -16.61 2.63
N LEU A 55 -28.17 -15.58 2.17
CA LEU A 55 -27.70 -14.63 1.17
C LEU A 55 -26.43 -13.90 1.62
N ASN A 56 -26.35 -13.44 2.88
CA ASN A 56 -25.14 -12.81 3.41
C ASN A 56 -23.95 -13.76 3.47
N ARG A 57 -24.17 -15.03 3.82
CA ARG A 57 -23.11 -16.05 3.77
C ARG A 57 -22.60 -16.25 2.35
N GLN A 58 -23.51 -16.31 1.37
CA GLN A 58 -23.16 -16.43 -0.04
C GLN A 58 -22.38 -15.21 -0.54
N ILE A 59 -22.84 -13.99 -0.24
CA ILE A 59 -22.14 -12.74 -0.58
C ILE A 59 -20.73 -12.75 0.02
N SER A 60 -20.60 -13.10 1.29
CA SER A 60 -19.29 -13.11 1.98
C SER A 60 -18.31 -14.10 1.33
N ASN A 61 -18.81 -15.29 0.93
CA ASN A 61 -18.01 -16.28 0.20
C ASN A 61 -17.60 -15.77 -1.18
N CYS A 62 -18.53 -15.18 -1.94
CA CYS A 62 -18.25 -14.67 -3.28
C CYS A 62 -17.29 -13.48 -3.23
N MET A 63 -17.45 -12.55 -2.28
CA MET A 63 -16.51 -11.43 -2.08
C MET A 63 -15.09 -11.91 -1.76
N ARG A 64 -14.93 -12.90 -0.87
CA ARG A 64 -13.61 -13.48 -0.58
C ARG A 64 -12.97 -14.08 -1.81
N ARG A 65 -13.74 -14.84 -2.60
CA ARG A 65 -13.27 -15.45 -3.85
C ARG A 65 -12.88 -14.38 -4.88
N ASP A 66 -13.74 -13.39 -5.11
CA ASP A 66 -13.51 -12.33 -6.08
C ASP A 66 -12.27 -11.50 -5.73
N LEU A 67 -12.10 -11.14 -4.45
CA LEU A 67 -10.91 -10.43 -3.99
C LEU A 67 -9.65 -11.27 -4.15
N ARG A 68 -9.70 -12.57 -3.84
CA ARG A 68 -8.57 -13.48 -4.06
C ARG A 68 -8.20 -13.56 -5.54
N ASN A 69 -9.19 -13.72 -6.41
CA ASN A 69 -9.00 -13.79 -7.85
C ASN A 69 -8.44 -12.48 -8.41
N PHE A 70 -9.00 -11.34 -8.01
CA PHE A 70 -8.52 -10.02 -8.41
C PHE A 70 -7.08 -9.78 -7.99
N ASN A 71 -6.74 -10.08 -6.73
CA ASN A 71 -5.36 -9.95 -6.24
C ASN A 71 -4.41 -10.90 -6.96
N THR A 72 -4.83 -12.15 -7.19
CA THR A 72 -4.02 -13.14 -7.93
C THR A 72 -3.77 -12.69 -9.35
N ALA A 73 -4.79 -12.16 -10.05
CA ALA A 73 -4.66 -11.61 -11.39
C ALA A 73 -3.69 -10.42 -11.40
N ARG A 74 -3.79 -9.48 -10.44
CA ARG A 74 -2.85 -8.36 -10.33
C ARG A 74 -1.41 -8.81 -10.07
N ILE A 75 -1.23 -9.83 -9.25
CA ILE A 75 0.11 -10.40 -8.99
C ILE A 75 0.65 -11.04 -10.28
N LYS A 76 -0.16 -11.83 -10.99
CA LYS A 76 0.22 -12.42 -12.29
C LYS A 76 0.56 -11.35 -13.33
N GLU A 77 -0.32 -10.37 -13.54
CA GLU A 77 -0.05 -9.21 -14.41
C GLU A 77 1.23 -8.49 -13.98
N GLY A 78 1.44 -8.31 -12.67
CA GLY A 78 2.64 -7.71 -12.13
C GLY A 78 3.90 -8.51 -12.46
N ILE A 79 3.86 -9.83 -12.31
CA ILE A 79 4.96 -10.74 -12.66
C ILE A 79 5.21 -10.71 -14.18
N GLU A 80 4.15 -10.78 -14.99
CA GLU A 80 4.20 -10.75 -16.45
C GLU A 80 4.73 -9.41 -16.98
N TRP A 81 4.28 -8.29 -16.43
CA TRP A 81 4.77 -6.95 -16.81
C TRP A 81 6.21 -6.73 -16.38
N ASN A 82 6.59 -7.26 -15.22
CA ASN A 82 7.93 -7.07 -14.70
C ASN A 82 8.94 -8.05 -15.27
N GLN A 83 8.61 -9.02 -16.16
CA GLN A 83 9.49 -9.94 -16.92
C GLN A 83 10.87 -10.29 -16.29
N GLY A 84 10.99 -10.35 -14.95
CA GLY A 84 12.24 -10.51 -14.20
C GLY A 84 12.78 -9.24 -13.48
N SER A 85 13.55 -9.44 -12.41
CA SER A 85 14.10 -8.39 -11.52
C SER A 85 14.81 -7.23 -12.23
N LYS A 86 15.30 -7.45 -13.45
CA LYS A 86 15.95 -6.44 -14.31
C LYS A 86 15.00 -5.36 -14.80
N VAL A 87 13.76 -5.71 -15.19
CA VAL A 87 12.76 -4.72 -15.63
C VAL A 87 12.19 -3.97 -14.42
N PHE A 88 11.97 -4.68 -13.31
CA PHE A 88 11.57 -4.05 -12.04
C PHE A 88 12.62 -3.04 -11.54
N ALA A 89 13.92 -3.36 -11.60
CA ALA A 89 14.99 -2.43 -11.22
C ALA A 89 15.04 -1.20 -12.13
N ARG A 90 14.74 -1.35 -13.43
CA ARG A 90 14.65 -0.26 -14.41
C ARG A 90 13.45 0.65 -14.17
N ASP A 91 12.29 0.08 -13.84
CA ASP A 91 11.09 0.85 -13.52
C ASP A 91 11.20 1.54 -12.15
N LEU A 92 11.84 0.88 -11.17
CA LEU A 92 12.13 1.46 -9.88
C LEU A 92 13.15 2.61 -10.00
N SER A 93 14.18 2.48 -10.86
CA SER A 93 15.14 3.57 -11.11
C SER A 93 14.51 4.72 -11.87
N ALA A 94 13.57 4.45 -12.79
CA ALA A 94 12.79 5.48 -13.47
C ALA A 94 11.80 6.21 -12.55
N ARG A 95 11.32 5.56 -11.48
CA ARG A 95 10.36 6.13 -10.51
C ARG A 95 11.00 6.70 -9.25
N LYS A 96 12.22 6.27 -8.88
CA LYS A 96 12.98 6.88 -7.77
C LYS A 96 13.66 8.14 -8.30
N SER A 97 13.21 9.30 -7.83
CA SER A 97 13.97 10.54 -7.98
C SER A 97 15.34 10.32 -7.33
N GLN A 98 16.38 10.19 -8.14
CA GLN A 98 17.74 10.18 -7.61
C GLN A 98 17.95 11.52 -6.89
N LEU A 99 18.45 11.46 -5.66
CA LEU A 99 18.77 12.66 -4.90
C LEU A 99 20.02 13.28 -5.52
N LEU A 100 19.80 14.20 -6.47
CA LEU A 100 20.87 14.85 -7.24
C LEU A 100 21.45 16.06 -6.50
N LYS A 101 20.70 16.62 -5.55
CA LYS A 101 21.04 17.85 -4.84
C LYS A 101 20.51 17.80 -3.42
N LEU A 102 21.34 18.25 -2.47
CA LEU A 102 20.97 18.37 -1.06
C LEU A 102 21.36 19.77 -0.58
N LYS A 103 20.49 20.40 0.21
CA LYS A 103 20.76 21.70 0.82
C LYS A 103 21.36 21.46 2.20
N THR A 104 22.56 21.97 2.43
CA THR A 104 23.25 21.87 3.70
C THR A 104 22.69 22.86 4.72
N GLU A 105 23.07 22.67 5.98
CA GLU A 105 22.69 23.53 7.10
C GLU A 105 23.10 25.01 6.90
N CYS A 106 24.24 25.24 6.26
CA CYS A 106 24.71 26.58 5.88
C CYS A 106 23.95 27.20 4.69
N GLY A 107 22.99 26.47 4.13
CA GLY A 107 22.18 26.90 2.99
C GLY A 107 22.78 26.62 1.62
N SER A 108 23.99 26.06 1.55
CA SER A 108 24.68 25.69 0.31
C SER A 108 24.05 24.46 -0.34
N ILE A 109 24.11 24.35 -1.67
CA ILE A 109 23.59 23.19 -2.39
C ILE A 109 24.76 22.29 -2.81
N VAL A 110 24.81 21.08 -2.27
CA VAL A 110 25.75 20.03 -2.69
C VAL A 110 25.09 19.15 -3.75
N SER A 111 25.88 18.66 -4.70
CA SER A 111 25.35 17.86 -5.83
C SER A 111 26.24 16.67 -6.20
N GLY A 112 27.46 16.61 -5.65
CA GLY A 112 28.30 15.44 -5.76
C GLY A 112 27.77 14.28 -4.93
N THR A 113 27.84 13.05 -5.45
CA THR A 113 27.43 11.84 -4.72
C THR A 113 28.18 11.68 -3.40
N HIS A 114 29.49 11.92 -3.40
CA HIS A 114 30.31 11.87 -2.19
C HIS A 114 29.92 12.97 -1.19
N GLU A 115 29.69 14.20 -1.66
CA GLU A 115 29.29 15.33 -0.82
C GLU A 115 27.95 15.08 -0.14
N ILE A 116 26.98 14.53 -0.89
CA ILE A 116 25.66 14.16 -0.38
C ILE A 116 25.80 13.07 0.69
N LEU A 117 26.62 12.04 0.45
CA LEU A 117 26.85 10.97 1.42
C LEU A 117 27.49 11.51 2.71
N SER A 118 28.51 12.36 2.59
CA SER A 118 29.16 12.99 3.75
C SER A 118 28.19 13.85 4.57
N GLU A 119 27.29 14.60 3.92
CA GLU A 119 26.30 15.41 4.63
C GLU A 119 25.22 14.55 5.31
N ILE A 120 24.79 13.45 4.67
CA ILE A 120 23.88 12.48 5.28
C ILE A 120 24.53 11.82 6.50
N GLU A 121 25.78 11.38 6.38
CA GLU A 121 26.54 10.78 7.48
C GLU A 121 26.70 11.75 8.64
N ARG A 122 27.08 13.01 8.36
CA ARG A 122 27.16 14.08 9.37
C ARG A 122 25.84 14.27 10.09
N PHE A 123 24.73 14.39 9.34
CA PHE A 123 23.40 14.62 9.90
C PHE A 123 22.95 13.48 10.81
N TYR A 124 23.04 12.23 10.35
CA TYR A 124 22.63 11.08 11.16
C TYR A 124 23.60 10.79 12.31
N GLY A 125 24.89 11.05 12.13
CA GLY A 125 25.88 11.00 13.21
C GLY A 125 25.49 11.95 14.34
N GLN A 126 25.19 13.21 14.01
CA GLN A 126 24.72 14.20 14.98
C GLN A 126 23.40 13.77 15.64
N LEU A 127 22.42 13.31 14.87
CA LEU A 127 21.12 12.85 15.39
C LEU A 127 21.29 11.74 16.44
N HIS A 128 22.09 10.72 16.13
CA HIS A 128 22.29 9.59 17.04
C HIS A 128 23.17 9.94 18.23
N THR A 129 24.15 10.84 18.08
CA THR A 129 24.92 11.36 19.23
C THR A 129 24.08 12.26 20.14
N SER A 130 23.16 13.06 19.59
CA SER A 130 22.25 13.91 20.38
C SER A 130 21.18 13.12 21.13
N SER A 131 20.81 11.95 20.62
CA SER A 131 19.87 11.01 21.26
C SER A 131 20.52 10.11 22.32
N LEU A 132 21.85 10.17 22.48
CA LEU A 132 22.63 9.40 23.47
C LEU A 132 22.84 10.15 24.79
N GLU A 133 22.41 11.42 24.89
CA GLU A 133 22.24 12.04 26.20
C GLU A 133 21.19 11.22 26.97
N PRO A 134 21.56 10.58 28.09
CA PRO A 134 20.61 9.79 28.85
C PRO A 134 19.59 10.77 29.42
N HIS A 135 18.39 10.81 28.82
CA HIS A 135 17.23 11.13 29.63
C HIS A 135 17.20 10.06 30.72
N ALA A 136 17.66 10.42 31.92
CA ALA A 136 17.44 9.70 33.15
C ALA A 136 15.94 9.73 33.46
N SER A 137 15.14 9.09 32.61
CA SER A 137 13.74 8.79 32.84
C SER A 137 13.68 7.32 33.21
N VAL A 138 13.77 7.11 34.53
CA VAL A 138 13.28 5.97 35.30
C VAL A 138 12.32 5.09 34.48
N SER A 139 12.80 3.94 33.99
CA SER A 139 11.93 2.87 33.48
C SER A 139 12.22 1.60 34.27
N ASN A 140 11.62 1.52 35.46
CA ASN A 140 11.34 0.24 36.11
C ASN A 140 10.11 -0.37 35.40
N ASP A 141 10.26 -0.82 34.16
CA ASP A 141 9.22 -1.59 33.47
C ASP A 141 9.59 -3.08 33.53
N PRO A 142 8.85 -3.89 34.31
CA PRO A 142 9.12 -5.32 34.48
C PRO A 142 8.69 -6.20 33.29
N GLU A 143 8.07 -5.63 32.24
CA GLU A 143 7.36 -6.41 31.21
C GLU A 143 8.17 -6.81 29.95
N ALA A 144 9.46 -6.47 29.83
CA ALA A 144 10.20 -6.83 28.62
C ALA A 144 11.64 -7.26 28.88
N SER A 145 11.83 -8.45 29.47
CA SER A 145 13.10 -9.15 29.27
C SER A 145 13.11 -9.77 27.88
N LEU A 146 14.02 -9.31 27.02
CA LEU A 146 14.28 -9.89 25.70
C LEU A 146 14.89 -11.28 25.87
N ILE A 147 14.05 -12.31 25.96
CA ILE A 147 14.49 -13.71 25.96
C ILE A 147 14.80 -14.10 24.51
N ARG A 148 16.08 -14.36 24.23
CA ARG A 148 16.52 -14.90 22.95
C ARG A 148 16.08 -16.36 22.85
N HIS A 149 15.11 -16.64 21.99
CA HIS A 149 14.77 -18.01 21.60
C HIS A 149 15.67 -18.44 20.44
N TYR A 150 16.59 -19.38 20.70
CA TYR A 150 17.30 -20.11 19.65
C TYR A 150 16.46 -21.35 19.28
N SER A 151 16.25 -21.59 17.99
CA SER A 151 15.73 -22.86 17.49
C SER A 151 16.80 -23.44 16.58
N ASP A 152 17.71 -24.22 17.17
CA ASP A 152 18.80 -24.90 16.46
C ASP A 152 18.33 -26.24 15.88
N ASP A 153 17.27 -26.21 15.05
CA ASP A 153 16.89 -27.37 14.24
C ASP A 153 16.93 -26.96 12.77
N ILE A 154 18.15 -26.89 12.22
CA ILE A 154 18.36 -26.86 10.77
C ILE A 154 18.44 -28.34 10.32
N PRO A 155 17.51 -28.84 9.49
CA PRO A 155 17.57 -30.22 9.03
C PRO A 155 18.76 -30.42 8.07
N ASP A 156 19.52 -31.48 8.32
CA ASP A 156 20.65 -31.89 7.50
C ASP A 156 20.15 -32.30 6.10
N VAL A 157 20.57 -31.59 5.07
CA VAL A 157 20.29 -31.94 3.68
C VAL A 157 21.41 -32.85 3.17
N SER A 158 21.12 -34.13 3.01
CA SER A 158 22.02 -35.05 2.33
C SER A 158 22.07 -34.71 0.84
N LEU A 159 23.22 -34.25 0.37
CA LEU A 159 23.51 -34.17 -1.07
C LEU A 159 23.79 -35.60 -1.56
N SER A 160 22.87 -36.11 -2.38
CA SER A 160 23.07 -37.34 -3.18
C SER A 160 23.70 -37.00 -4.52
#